data_AF-A0A7L6AW59-F1
#
_entry.id   AF-A0A7L6AW59-F1
#
_cell.length_a   1.000
_cell.length_b   1.000
_cell.length_c   1.000
_cell.angle_alpha   90.00
_cell.angle_beta   90.00
_cell.angle_gamma   90.00
#
_symmetry.space_group_name_H-M   'P 1'
#
loop_
_entity.id
_entity.type
_entity.pdbx_description
1 polymer ?
#
loop_
_entity_poly.entity_id
_entity_poly.type
_entity_poly.pdbx_seq_one_letter_code
_entity_poly.pdbx_strand_id
1 'polypeptide(L)'
;MFEPLISPALQHYPASYAQARANFLAALHQQVCLVRHEAIRHPAMGADGEALFTDIAWLGDENATNLLVLISATHGVEGFAGSAVQHDALLRLAHTELPPGMAVLMLHALNPWGFSHQRRVNEAGIDLNRNGVDFSRPLPEAADYAELADLVLPPDGDWPAANRRLQEYAANWGAQRLREAITRGQYSHPSGLFFGGNAPSFARQLVEGKLAEWRLDQRQTLVLDLHTGLGPFGHGELVCDHPADSPASHKARQWFQRLVSLPETGDSCSYPLTGLMDYLWHDAMRADGMYLTLEYGTYPVMRMLEVLRHDHWLYAQGAPDFSTELAQSVRTDLGEFFNPARALWRECVLLRARQVIRTGWRCLLGMDAAV
;
A
#
# COMPACT_ATOMS: atom_id res chain seq x y z
N MET A 1 15.06 -22.78 -25.27
CA MET A 1 14.41 -21.91 -24.27
C MET A 1 13.72 -20.81 -25.06
N PHE A 2 12.38 -20.73 -25.04
CA PHE A 2 11.64 -19.67 -25.74
C PHE A 2 11.75 -18.38 -24.91
N GLU A 3 12.91 -17.71 -24.98
CA GLU A 3 13.19 -16.44 -24.30
C GLU A 3 12.52 -15.18 -24.90
N PRO A 4 12.08 -15.07 -26.17
CA PRO A 4 11.64 -13.77 -26.70
C PRO A 4 10.28 -13.29 -26.19
N LEU A 5 9.56 -14.12 -25.41
CA LEU A 5 8.30 -13.76 -24.76
C LEU A 5 8.45 -13.43 -23.27
N ILE A 6 9.63 -13.71 -22.67
CA ILE A 6 9.89 -13.31 -21.28
C ILE A 6 10.14 -11.81 -21.30
N SER A 7 9.21 -11.07 -20.69
CA SER A 7 9.25 -9.62 -20.70
C SER A 7 10.51 -9.14 -19.95
N PRO A 8 11.15 -8.02 -20.36
CA PRO A 8 12.13 -7.33 -19.51
C PRO A 8 11.54 -6.83 -18.16
N ALA A 9 10.26 -7.11 -17.88
CA ALA A 9 9.51 -6.85 -16.64
C ALA A 9 10.28 -7.13 -15.33
N LEU A 10 11.10 -8.18 -15.27
CA LEU A 10 11.81 -8.54 -14.04
C LEU A 10 12.86 -7.52 -13.62
N GLN A 11 13.42 -6.74 -14.55
CA GLN A 11 14.45 -5.74 -14.25
C GLN A 11 13.96 -4.61 -13.35
N HIS A 12 12.63 -4.43 -13.26
CA HIS A 12 12.04 -3.36 -12.45
C HIS A 12 11.95 -3.74 -10.97
N TYR A 13 11.95 -5.03 -10.62
CA TYR A 13 11.78 -5.49 -9.25
C TYR A 13 13.10 -5.42 -8.49
N PRO A 14 13.19 -4.60 -7.44
CA PRO A 14 14.41 -4.49 -6.65
C PRO A 14 14.55 -5.70 -5.70
N ALA A 15 15.79 -6.02 -5.34
CA ALA A 15 16.10 -7.04 -4.33
C ALA A 15 16.10 -6.47 -2.90
N SER A 16 16.21 -5.14 -2.74
CA SER A 16 16.20 -4.45 -1.44
C SER A 16 15.64 -3.04 -1.55
N TYR A 17 15.29 -2.42 -0.43
CA TYR A 17 14.94 -1.00 -0.35
C TYR A 17 16.02 -0.10 -0.96
N ALA A 18 17.29 -0.34 -0.62
CA ALA A 18 18.41 0.45 -1.14
C ALA A 18 18.49 0.40 -2.67
N GLN A 19 18.30 -0.79 -3.27
CA GLN A 19 18.25 -0.93 -4.73
C GLN A 19 16.99 -0.28 -5.32
N ALA A 20 15.84 -0.41 -4.66
CA ALA A 20 14.58 0.22 -5.06
C ALA A 20 14.75 1.74 -5.20
N ARG A 21 15.32 2.36 -4.17
CA ARG A 21 15.59 3.80 -4.14
C ARG A 21 16.62 4.21 -5.18
N ALA A 22 17.71 3.46 -5.33
CA ALA A 22 18.72 3.74 -6.35
C ALA A 22 18.12 3.70 -7.78
N ASN A 23 17.29 2.70 -8.08
CA ASN A 23 16.59 2.59 -9.36
C ASN A 23 15.61 3.74 -9.58
N PHE A 24 14.82 4.09 -8.55
CA PHE A 24 13.89 5.22 -8.61
C PHE A 24 14.61 6.54 -8.91
N LEU A 25 15.66 6.86 -8.16
CA LEU A 25 16.44 8.09 -8.36
C LEU A 25 17.14 8.13 -9.73
N ALA A 26 17.71 7.00 -10.17
CA ALA A 26 18.35 6.91 -11.48
C ALA A 26 17.36 7.13 -12.63
N ALA A 27 16.14 6.61 -12.53
CA ALA A 27 15.08 6.84 -13.51
C ALA A 27 14.49 8.25 -13.40
N LEU A 28 14.44 8.82 -12.18
CA LEU A 28 13.96 10.17 -11.94
C LEU A 28 14.89 11.23 -12.55
N HIS A 29 16.21 11.05 -12.43
CA HIS A 29 17.20 11.95 -13.03
C HIS A 29 17.21 11.95 -14.57
N GLN A 30 16.55 10.98 -15.20
CA GLN A 30 16.36 10.95 -16.65
C GLN A 30 15.14 11.77 -17.10
N GLN A 31 14.26 12.20 -16.19
CA GLN A 31 13.02 12.88 -16.54
C GLN A 31 13.27 14.34 -16.92
N VAL A 32 12.98 14.69 -18.17
CA VAL A 32 13.04 16.09 -18.65
C VAL A 32 12.01 17.01 -17.99
N CYS A 33 10.93 16.44 -17.46
CA CYS A 33 9.82 17.15 -16.83
C CYS A 33 9.92 17.20 -15.29
N LEU A 34 11.01 16.74 -14.69
CA LEU A 34 11.21 16.84 -13.24
C LEU A 34 11.31 18.31 -12.82
N VAL A 35 10.39 18.75 -11.97
CA VAL A 35 10.38 20.12 -11.44
C VAL A 35 10.93 20.17 -10.02
N ARG A 36 10.54 19.19 -9.18
CA ARG A 36 10.93 19.18 -7.77
C ARG A 36 11.15 17.76 -7.27
N HIS A 37 12.20 17.58 -6.46
CA HIS A 37 12.46 16.35 -5.73
C HIS A 37 12.87 16.70 -4.29
N GLU A 38 12.18 16.12 -3.33
CA GLU A 38 12.47 16.25 -1.90
C GLU A 38 12.79 14.87 -1.34
N ALA A 39 13.92 14.72 -0.64
CA ALA A 39 14.29 13.50 0.06
C ALA A 39 14.12 13.68 1.57
N ILE A 40 13.00 13.20 2.11
CA ILE A 40 12.69 13.34 3.54
C ILE A 40 13.31 12.18 4.30
N ARG A 41 14.31 12.47 5.14
CA ARG A 41 15.02 11.45 5.92
C ARG A 41 14.13 10.90 7.03
N HIS A 42 13.99 9.59 7.09
CA HIS A 42 13.37 8.90 8.21
C HIS A 42 14.36 8.84 9.39
N PRO A 43 13.92 9.00 10.65
CA PRO A 43 14.82 9.02 11.80
C PRO A 43 15.50 7.68 12.07
N ALA A 44 14.79 6.57 11.84
CA ALA A 44 15.30 5.20 12.01
C ALA A 44 16.24 4.76 10.88
N MET A 45 17.00 3.69 11.14
CA MET A 45 17.87 3.02 10.18
C MET A 45 17.19 1.81 9.55
N GLY A 46 17.64 1.44 8.34
CA GLY A 46 17.20 0.25 7.63
C GLY A 46 17.76 -1.04 8.23
N ALA A 47 17.27 -2.17 7.74
CA ALA A 47 17.64 -3.50 8.19
C ALA A 47 19.12 -3.81 7.97
N ASP A 48 19.74 -3.22 6.95
CA ASP A 48 21.17 -3.37 6.63
C ASP A 48 21.99 -2.17 7.17
N GLY A 49 21.40 -1.34 8.03
CA GLY A 49 22.03 -0.14 8.57
C GLY A 49 22.08 1.04 7.60
N GLU A 50 21.32 1.00 6.49
CA GLU A 50 21.23 2.08 5.53
C GLU A 50 20.34 3.23 6.01
N ALA A 51 20.59 4.45 5.52
CA ALA A 51 19.71 5.59 5.78
C ALA A 51 18.41 5.45 4.97
N LEU A 52 17.29 5.73 5.63
CA LEU A 52 15.95 5.59 5.08
C LEU A 52 15.37 6.96 4.70
N PHE A 53 14.63 6.99 3.59
CA PHE A 53 14.03 8.18 3.01
C PHE A 53 12.68 7.91 2.37
N THR A 54 11.80 8.90 2.46
CA THR A 54 10.67 9.07 1.55
C THR A 54 11.05 10.16 0.54
N ASP A 55 11.24 9.77 -0.71
CA ASP A 55 11.45 10.66 -1.85
C ASP A 55 10.10 11.10 -2.44
N ILE A 56 9.90 12.41 -2.57
CA ILE A 56 8.71 13.03 -3.15
C ILE A 56 9.13 13.73 -4.42
N ALA A 57 8.62 13.27 -5.56
CA ALA A 57 8.97 13.80 -6.87
C ALA A 57 7.77 14.40 -7.59
N TRP A 58 7.90 15.64 -8.05
CA TRP A 58 6.91 16.35 -8.85
C TRP A 58 7.41 16.53 -10.28
N LEU A 59 6.67 15.99 -11.24
CA LEU A 59 6.93 16.09 -12.67
C LEU A 59 5.82 16.91 -13.34
N GLY A 60 6.19 17.81 -14.24
CA GLY A 60 5.27 18.72 -14.92
C GLY A 60 4.96 20.00 -14.14
N ASP A 61 4.15 20.88 -14.74
CA ASP A 61 3.83 22.20 -14.21
C ASP A 61 3.20 22.11 -12.79
N GLU A 62 3.73 22.84 -11.82
CA GLU A 62 3.18 22.91 -10.46
C GLU A 62 1.75 23.49 -10.41
N ASN A 63 1.35 24.24 -11.45
CA ASN A 63 0.00 24.79 -11.63
C ASN A 63 -0.88 23.93 -12.54
N ALA A 64 -0.44 22.72 -12.91
CA ALA A 64 -1.25 21.78 -13.70
C ALA A 64 -2.64 21.55 -13.08
N THR A 65 -3.69 21.66 -13.88
CA THR A 65 -5.07 21.46 -13.42
C THR A 65 -5.41 19.98 -13.20
N ASN A 66 -4.56 19.06 -13.66
CA ASN A 66 -4.72 17.62 -13.53
C ASN A 66 -3.48 17.00 -12.87
N LEU A 67 -3.69 16.13 -11.89
CA LEU A 67 -2.62 15.49 -11.13
C LEU A 67 -2.86 13.98 -11.02
N LEU A 68 -1.89 13.19 -11.47
CA LEU A 68 -1.77 11.77 -11.14
C LEU A 68 -0.79 11.61 -9.98
N VAL A 69 -1.21 10.96 -8.90
CA VAL A 69 -0.34 10.63 -7.75
C VAL A 69 -0.11 9.12 -7.72
N LEU A 70 1.15 8.69 -7.58
CA LEU A 70 1.52 7.29 -7.36
C LEU A 70 2.21 7.16 -5.99
N ILE A 71 1.63 6.35 -5.10
CA ILE A 71 2.20 6.08 -3.78
C ILE A 71 2.70 4.64 -3.75
N SER A 72 3.91 4.43 -3.22
CA SER A 72 4.44 3.10 -2.95
C SER A 72 4.79 2.92 -1.48
N ALA A 73 4.70 1.66 -1.04
CA ALA A 73 5.03 1.22 0.30
C ALA A 73 4.23 1.93 1.41
N THR A 74 2.92 2.14 1.24
CA THR A 74 2.05 2.41 2.40
C THR A 74 2.15 1.25 3.39
N HIS A 75 2.09 0.01 2.89
CA HIS A 75 2.65 -1.14 3.60
C HIS A 75 4.07 -1.42 3.12
N GLY A 76 5.01 -1.54 4.04
CA GLY A 76 6.44 -1.54 3.71
C GLY A 76 6.85 -2.64 2.71
N VAL A 77 6.53 -3.90 3.02
CA VAL A 77 6.86 -5.07 2.18
C VAL A 77 6.22 -5.04 0.78
N GLU A 78 5.12 -4.30 0.61
CA GLU A 78 4.46 -4.12 -0.69
C GLU A 78 5.24 -3.11 -1.57
N GLY A 79 6.18 -2.37 -0.96
CA GLY A 79 7.07 -1.43 -1.61
C GLY A 79 7.90 -2.02 -2.75
N PHE A 80 8.20 -3.32 -2.74
CA PHE A 80 8.91 -3.97 -3.86
C PHE A 80 8.10 -3.88 -5.16
N ALA A 81 6.81 -4.21 -5.10
CA ALA A 81 5.93 -4.15 -6.26
C ALA A 81 5.59 -2.69 -6.62
N GLY A 82 5.27 -1.87 -5.62
CA GLY A 82 4.97 -0.44 -5.83
C GLY A 82 6.15 0.32 -6.45
N SER A 83 7.37 0.07 -5.97
CA SER A 83 8.60 0.63 -6.54
C SER A 83 8.86 0.14 -7.96
N ALA A 84 8.57 -1.13 -8.27
CA ALA A 84 8.74 -1.66 -9.62
C ALA A 84 7.79 -0.96 -10.62
N VAL A 85 6.55 -0.73 -10.20
CA VAL A 85 5.56 0.04 -10.98
C VAL A 85 6.01 1.48 -11.21
N GLN A 86 6.44 2.18 -10.17
CA GLN A 86 6.95 3.56 -10.29
C GLN A 86 8.18 3.62 -11.19
N HIS A 87 9.12 2.67 -11.06
CA HIS A 87 10.31 2.58 -11.90
C HIS A 87 9.96 2.33 -13.38
N ASP A 88 9.06 1.40 -13.68
CA ASP A 88 8.57 1.16 -15.06
C ASP A 88 7.87 2.40 -15.63
N ALA A 89 7.05 3.10 -14.83
CA ALA A 89 6.37 4.33 -15.25
C ALA A 89 7.38 5.43 -15.59
N LEU A 90 8.39 5.67 -14.74
CA LEU A 90 9.44 6.66 -14.99
C LEU A 90 10.23 6.33 -16.27
N LEU A 91 10.67 5.09 -16.46
CA LEU A 91 11.42 4.72 -17.67
C LEU A 91 10.60 4.93 -18.95
N ARG A 92 9.28 4.75 -18.89
CA ARG A 92 8.37 5.02 -20.02
C ARG A 92 8.15 6.52 -20.27
N LEU A 93 8.29 7.34 -19.24
CA LEU A 93 8.17 8.81 -19.31
C LEU A 93 9.49 9.51 -19.63
N ALA A 94 10.65 8.84 -19.53
CA ALA A 94 11.99 9.42 -19.51
C ALA A 94 12.33 10.40 -20.66
N HIS A 95 11.60 10.37 -21.78
CA HIS A 95 11.81 11.29 -22.91
C HIS A 95 10.51 11.90 -23.44
N THR A 96 9.46 11.95 -22.60
CA THR A 96 8.15 12.47 -22.96
C THR A 96 7.88 13.75 -22.18
N GLU A 97 7.60 14.84 -22.88
CA GLU A 97 7.02 16.03 -22.25
C GLU A 97 5.60 15.70 -21.79
N LEU A 98 5.24 16.14 -20.57
CA LEU A 98 3.86 15.98 -20.12
C LEU A 98 2.96 16.94 -20.90
N PRO A 99 1.75 16.52 -21.29
CA PRO A 99 0.80 17.41 -21.94
C PRO A 99 0.50 18.64 -21.06
N PRO A 100 0.18 19.80 -21.67
CA PRO A 100 -0.18 21.00 -20.92
C PRO A 100 -1.30 20.72 -19.90
N GLY A 101 -1.12 21.25 -18.68
CA GLY A 101 -2.09 21.07 -17.60
C GLY A 101 -2.04 19.72 -16.88
N MET A 102 -1.04 18.86 -17.16
CA MET A 102 -0.83 17.58 -16.49
C MET A 102 0.43 17.58 -15.61
N ALA A 103 0.31 17.03 -14.42
CA ALA A 103 1.44 16.75 -13.53
C ALA A 103 1.38 15.33 -12.96
N VAL A 104 2.54 14.83 -12.52
CA VAL A 104 2.68 13.57 -11.80
C VAL A 104 3.40 13.81 -10.49
N LEU A 105 2.83 13.31 -9.40
CA LEU A 105 3.46 13.28 -8.09
C LEU A 105 3.75 11.82 -7.72
N MET A 106 5.00 11.51 -7.37
CA MET A 106 5.38 10.17 -6.89
C MET A 106 5.92 10.23 -5.48
N LEU A 107 5.43 9.37 -4.60
CA LEU A 107 5.96 9.14 -3.25
C LEU A 107 6.65 7.77 -3.24
N HIS A 108 7.98 7.75 -3.12
CA HIS A 108 8.83 6.55 -3.07
C HIS A 108 9.77 6.63 -1.85
N ALA A 109 9.53 5.94 -0.75
CA ALA A 109 8.37 5.14 -0.41
C ALA A 109 7.82 5.62 0.94
N LEU A 110 6.52 5.47 1.18
CA LEU A 110 5.83 6.11 2.31
C LEU A 110 6.22 5.50 3.67
N ASN A 111 6.41 4.17 3.73
CA ASN A 111 6.95 3.44 4.87
C ASN A 111 8.34 2.86 4.53
N PRO A 112 9.41 3.68 4.50
CA PRO A 112 10.72 3.20 4.12
C PRO A 112 11.31 2.23 5.15
N TRP A 113 10.90 2.34 6.42
CA TRP A 113 11.31 1.39 7.46
C TRP A 113 10.73 0.01 7.22
N GLY A 114 9.41 -0.10 7.06
CA GLY A 114 8.77 -1.38 6.76
C GLY A 114 9.30 -1.97 5.46
N PHE A 115 9.59 -1.14 4.45
CA PHE A 115 10.13 -1.61 3.17
C PHE A 115 11.53 -2.23 3.34
N SER A 116 12.44 -1.54 4.03
CA SER A 116 13.79 -2.07 4.31
C SER A 116 13.76 -3.32 5.19
N HIS A 117 12.91 -3.34 6.23
CA HIS A 117 12.76 -4.49 7.13
C HIS A 117 11.86 -5.61 6.58
N GLN A 118 11.34 -5.46 5.36
CA GLN A 118 10.39 -6.38 4.71
C GLN A 118 9.12 -6.67 5.54
N ARG A 119 8.61 -5.65 6.23
CA ARG A 119 7.40 -5.73 7.05
C ARG A 119 6.25 -4.92 6.48
N ARG A 120 5.02 -5.33 6.78
CA ARG A 120 3.82 -4.57 6.44
C ARG A 120 3.74 -3.23 7.20
N VAL A 121 4.10 -3.27 8.48
CA VAL A 121 3.98 -2.16 9.45
C VAL A 121 5.24 -1.30 9.54
N ASN A 122 5.18 -0.17 10.26
CA ASN A 122 6.34 0.65 10.58
C ASN A 122 7.11 0.13 11.81
N GLU A 123 8.12 0.89 12.27
CA GLU A 123 8.99 0.54 13.40
C GLU A 123 8.28 0.40 14.74
N ALA A 124 7.12 1.05 14.88
CA ALA A 124 6.28 1.00 16.07
C ALA A 124 5.19 -0.07 15.99
N GLY A 125 5.20 -0.92 14.94
CA GLY A 125 4.16 -1.92 14.70
C GLY A 125 2.87 -1.35 14.11
N ILE A 126 2.87 -0.08 13.70
CA ILE A 126 1.69 0.60 13.15
C ILE A 126 1.47 0.16 11.70
N ASP A 127 0.27 -0.36 11.43
CA ASP A 127 -0.26 -0.43 10.07
C ASP A 127 -0.66 1.00 9.65
N LEU A 128 0.07 1.55 8.68
CA LEU A 128 -0.17 2.93 8.24
C LEU A 128 -1.61 3.10 7.75
N ASN A 129 -2.19 2.09 7.12
CA ASN A 129 -3.57 2.11 6.65
C ASN A 129 -4.60 1.86 7.77
N ARG A 130 -4.19 2.01 9.04
CA ARG A 130 -5.04 2.14 10.23
C ARG A 130 -4.69 3.41 11.04
N ASN A 131 -3.77 4.25 10.55
CA ASN A 131 -3.30 5.42 11.29
C ASN A 131 -4.04 6.73 10.94
N GLY A 132 -5.09 6.68 10.10
CA GLY A 132 -5.88 7.83 9.64
C GLY A 132 -7.04 8.28 10.55
N VAL A 133 -7.14 7.77 11.79
CA VAL A 133 -8.19 8.18 12.75
C VAL A 133 -7.99 9.59 13.32
N ASP A 134 -9.03 10.22 13.84
CA ASP A 134 -8.86 11.48 14.59
C ASP A 134 -8.29 11.21 15.99
N PHE A 135 -6.99 11.43 16.18
CA PHE A 135 -6.30 11.25 17.47
C PHE A 135 -6.69 12.28 18.53
N SER A 136 -7.48 13.32 18.21
CA SER A 136 -8.05 14.23 19.19
C SER A 136 -9.33 13.70 19.86
N ARG A 137 -9.88 12.60 19.33
CA ARG A 137 -11.07 11.90 19.83
C ARG A 137 -10.68 10.59 20.52
N PRO A 138 -11.58 10.01 21.33
CA PRO A 138 -11.38 8.65 21.82
C PRO A 138 -11.13 7.68 20.65
N LEU A 139 -10.10 6.84 20.80
CA LEU A 139 -9.74 5.86 19.78
C LEU A 139 -10.83 4.78 19.64
N PRO A 140 -11.05 4.22 18.44
CA PRO A 140 -12.04 3.17 18.23
C PRO A 140 -11.79 1.96 19.14
N GLU A 141 -12.83 1.53 19.85
CA GLU A 141 -12.78 0.29 20.62
C GLU A 141 -12.87 -0.93 19.70
N ALA A 142 -12.05 -1.95 19.98
CA ALA A 142 -12.03 -3.22 19.25
C ALA A 142 -12.21 -4.39 20.23
N ALA A 143 -13.37 -4.46 20.89
CA ALA A 143 -13.65 -5.46 21.93
C ALA A 143 -13.50 -6.91 21.41
N ASP A 144 -14.02 -7.20 20.21
CA ASP A 144 -13.87 -8.51 19.57
C ASP A 144 -12.39 -8.87 19.32
N TYR A 145 -11.54 -7.90 18.96
CA TYR A 145 -10.10 -8.15 18.82
C TYR A 145 -9.47 -8.47 20.17
N ALA A 146 -9.84 -7.72 21.22
CA ALA A 146 -9.29 -7.90 22.56
C ALA A 146 -9.57 -9.29 23.13
N GLU A 147 -10.75 -9.86 22.88
CA GLU A 147 -11.08 -11.25 23.25
C GLU A 147 -10.18 -12.27 22.53
N LEU A 148 -9.78 -11.96 21.30
CA LEU A 148 -9.04 -12.86 20.43
C LEU A 148 -7.53 -12.63 20.45
N ALA A 149 -7.02 -11.58 21.10
CA ALA A 149 -5.63 -11.12 20.95
C ALA A 149 -4.60 -12.22 21.22
N ASP A 150 -4.74 -12.94 22.34
CA ASP A 150 -3.84 -14.05 22.71
C ASP A 150 -4.05 -15.31 21.83
N LEU A 151 -5.16 -15.40 21.09
CA LEU A 151 -5.37 -16.46 20.10
C LEU A 151 -4.76 -16.08 18.74
N VAL A 152 -4.82 -14.80 18.39
CA VAL A 152 -4.19 -14.25 17.19
C VAL A 152 -2.67 -14.31 17.33
N LEU A 153 -2.13 -13.92 18.49
CA LEU A 153 -0.70 -13.97 18.80
C LEU A 153 -0.48 -14.72 20.13
N PRO A 154 -0.41 -16.06 20.14
CA PRO A 154 -0.20 -16.84 21.35
C PRO A 154 1.15 -16.52 22.00
N PRO A 155 1.19 -15.99 23.22
CA PRO A 155 2.44 -15.57 23.86
C PRO A 155 3.46 -16.71 24.02
N ASP A 156 2.97 -17.94 24.22
CA ASP A 156 3.76 -19.17 24.37
C ASP A 156 4.11 -19.86 23.05
N GLY A 157 3.55 -19.38 21.93
CA GLY A 157 3.74 -20.00 20.62
C GLY A 157 2.96 -21.29 20.40
N ASP A 158 1.95 -21.63 21.23
CA ASP A 158 1.08 -22.80 21.00
C ASP A 158 0.05 -22.53 19.88
N TRP A 159 0.55 -22.44 18.65
CA TRP A 159 -0.25 -22.24 17.45
C TRP A 159 -1.36 -23.29 17.28
N PRO A 160 -1.14 -24.60 17.52
CA PRO A 160 -2.20 -25.60 17.43
C PRO A 160 -3.37 -25.33 18.38
N ALA A 161 -3.13 -25.00 19.65
CA ALA A 161 -4.22 -24.71 20.59
C ALA A 161 -4.94 -23.41 20.24
N ALA A 162 -4.19 -22.36 19.90
CA ALA A 162 -4.74 -21.08 19.48
C ALA A 162 -5.63 -21.24 18.24
N ASN A 163 -5.16 -21.96 17.22
CA ASN A 163 -5.90 -22.20 15.99
C ASN A 163 -7.18 -23.01 16.21
N ARG A 164 -7.19 -24.01 17.10
CA ARG A 164 -8.43 -24.72 17.47
C ARG A 164 -9.46 -23.77 18.09
N ARG A 165 -9.04 -22.89 19.00
CA ARG A 165 -9.95 -21.90 19.62
C ARG A 165 -10.47 -20.87 18.62
N LEU A 166 -9.65 -20.42 17.68
CA LEU A 166 -10.11 -19.56 16.58
C LEU A 166 -11.15 -20.26 15.68
N GLN A 167 -10.95 -21.56 15.41
CA GLN A 167 -11.93 -22.37 14.68
C GLN A 167 -13.24 -22.55 15.44
N GLU A 168 -13.18 -22.78 16.76
CA GLU A 168 -14.35 -22.83 17.64
C GLU A 168 -15.10 -21.50 17.64
N TYR A 169 -14.39 -20.37 17.74
CA TYR A 169 -14.99 -19.04 17.63
C TYR A 169 -15.67 -18.85 16.27
N ALA A 170 -15.01 -19.21 15.16
CA ALA A 170 -15.58 -19.14 13.82
C ALA A 170 -16.81 -20.05 13.65
N ALA A 171 -16.84 -21.22 14.29
CA ALA A 171 -17.99 -22.13 14.26
C ALA A 171 -19.19 -21.57 15.03
N ASN A 172 -18.95 -20.89 16.16
CA ASN A 172 -20.01 -20.33 17.01
C ASN A 172 -20.56 -19.01 16.47
N TRP A 173 -19.70 -18.16 15.89
CA TRP A 173 -20.03 -16.77 15.55
C TRP A 173 -19.89 -16.42 14.07
N GLY A 174 -19.41 -17.36 13.25
CA GLY A 174 -19.21 -17.21 11.82
C GLY A 174 -17.81 -16.77 11.42
N ALA A 175 -17.28 -17.35 10.34
CA ALA A 175 -15.95 -17.04 9.81
C ALA A 175 -15.79 -15.58 9.34
N GLN A 176 -16.89 -14.93 8.94
CA GLN A 176 -16.88 -13.51 8.58
C GLN A 176 -16.60 -12.63 9.81
N ARG A 177 -17.31 -12.85 10.93
CA ARG A 177 -17.09 -12.08 12.15
C ARG A 177 -15.67 -12.24 12.68
N LEU A 178 -15.13 -13.47 12.67
CA LEU A 178 -13.73 -13.70 13.04
C LEU A 178 -12.77 -12.86 12.19
N ARG A 179 -12.96 -12.87 10.87
CA ARG A 179 -12.10 -12.11 9.95
C ARG A 179 -12.19 -10.62 10.23
N GLU A 180 -13.41 -10.08 10.33
CA GLU A 180 -13.63 -8.66 10.63
C GLU A 180 -13.03 -8.26 11.97
N ALA A 181 -13.19 -9.09 13.01
CA ALA A 181 -12.62 -8.84 14.33
C ALA A 181 -11.09 -8.69 14.27
N ILE A 182 -10.42 -9.48 13.43
CA ILE A 182 -8.96 -9.44 13.27
C ILE A 182 -8.54 -8.26 12.38
N THR A 183 -9.20 -8.04 11.23
CA THR A 183 -8.68 -7.18 10.16
C THR A 183 -9.17 -5.72 10.19
N ARG A 184 -10.22 -5.40 10.96
CA ARG A 184 -10.84 -4.06 10.98
C ARG A 184 -9.89 -2.94 11.44
N GLY A 185 -8.88 -3.30 12.23
CA GLY A 185 -7.95 -2.38 12.89
C GLY A 185 -8.26 -2.24 14.38
N GLN A 186 -7.22 -2.03 15.17
CA GLN A 186 -7.33 -1.92 16.62
C GLN A 186 -6.25 -0.96 17.17
N TYR A 187 -6.47 -0.44 18.38
CA TYR A 187 -5.65 0.64 18.95
C TYR A 187 -5.22 0.37 20.39
N SER A 188 -5.43 -0.86 20.88
CA SER A 188 -5.20 -1.27 22.27
C SER A 188 -4.07 -2.28 22.46
N HIS A 189 -3.63 -2.96 21.38
CA HIS A 189 -2.60 -4.00 21.41
C HIS A 189 -1.45 -3.62 20.47
N PRO A 190 -0.41 -2.90 20.95
CA PRO A 190 0.68 -2.42 20.09
C PRO A 190 1.47 -3.50 19.34
N SER A 191 1.57 -4.72 19.90
CA SER A 191 2.18 -5.88 19.22
C SER A 191 1.22 -6.60 18.28
N GLY A 192 -0.07 -6.30 18.35
CA GLY A 192 -1.14 -6.95 17.61
C GLY A 192 -1.14 -6.64 16.12
N LEU A 193 -1.75 -7.53 15.34
CA LEU A 193 -2.09 -7.25 13.94
C LEU A 193 -2.96 -5.99 13.80
N PHE A 194 -2.78 -5.29 12.67
CA PHE A 194 -3.58 -4.13 12.27
C PHE A 194 -3.67 -3.04 13.36
N PHE A 195 -2.61 -2.89 14.15
CA PHE A 195 -2.50 -1.82 15.13
C PHE A 195 -2.40 -0.46 14.43
N GLY A 196 -3.29 0.48 14.75
CA GLY A 196 -3.32 1.81 14.12
C GLY A 196 -2.49 2.88 14.82
N GLY A 197 -1.81 2.56 15.93
CA GLY A 197 -1.03 3.52 16.71
C GLY A 197 -1.84 4.31 17.73
N ASN A 198 -1.17 5.09 18.58
CA ASN A 198 -1.83 5.99 19.54
C ASN A 198 -1.56 7.48 19.26
N ALA A 199 -0.87 7.78 18.17
CA ALA A 199 -0.56 9.12 17.69
C ALA A 199 -0.31 9.09 16.17
N PRO A 200 -0.30 10.24 15.48
CA PRO A 200 0.11 10.32 14.08
C PRO A 200 1.53 9.76 13.88
N SER A 201 1.66 8.78 12.98
CA SER A 201 2.94 8.21 12.55
C SER A 201 3.77 9.21 11.74
N PHE A 202 5.07 8.91 11.54
CA PHE A 202 5.94 9.72 10.67
C PHE A 202 5.33 9.94 9.28
N ALA A 203 4.85 8.86 8.66
CA ALA A 203 4.25 8.90 7.32
C ALA A 203 3.00 9.78 7.27
N ARG A 204 2.14 9.69 8.30
CA ARG A 204 0.97 10.55 8.42
C ARG A 204 1.35 12.02 8.55
N GLN A 205 2.27 12.35 9.47
CA GLN A 205 2.73 13.73 9.66
C GLN A 205 3.35 14.31 8.38
N LEU A 206 4.12 13.49 7.65
CA LEU A 206 4.69 13.86 6.36
C LEU A 206 3.60 14.17 5.33
N VAL A 207 2.60 13.31 5.17
CA VAL A 207 1.49 13.54 4.24
C VAL A 207 0.70 14.78 4.64
N GLU A 208 0.26 14.89 5.89
CA GLU A 208 -0.48 16.05 6.41
C GLU A 208 0.27 17.37 6.17
N GLY A 209 1.58 17.39 6.41
CA GLY A 209 2.43 18.56 6.16
C GLY A 209 2.53 18.95 4.68
N LYS A 210 2.35 18.00 3.76
CA LYS A 210 2.49 18.22 2.31
C LYS A 210 1.18 18.49 1.59
N LEU A 211 0.05 18.01 2.10
CA LEU A 211 -1.27 18.19 1.46
C LEU A 211 -1.58 19.65 1.13
N ALA A 212 -1.25 20.58 2.03
CA ALA A 212 -1.45 22.01 1.82
C ALA A 212 -0.59 22.58 0.67
N GLU A 213 0.63 22.07 0.50
CA GLU A 213 1.53 22.52 -0.57
C GLU A 213 1.05 22.08 -1.95
N TRP A 214 0.39 20.92 -2.04
CA TRP A 214 -0.03 20.34 -3.32
C TRP A 214 -1.30 20.99 -3.91
N ARG A 215 -2.05 21.77 -3.12
CA ARG A 215 -3.27 22.50 -3.57
C ARG A 215 -4.25 21.57 -4.29
N LEU A 216 -4.56 20.43 -3.67
CA LEU A 216 -5.35 19.35 -4.29
C LEU A 216 -6.83 19.75 -4.50
N ASP A 217 -7.31 20.75 -3.78
CA ASP A 217 -8.62 21.38 -3.91
C ASP A 217 -8.77 22.21 -5.20
N GLN A 218 -7.65 22.60 -5.82
CA GLN A 218 -7.62 23.45 -7.02
C GLN A 218 -7.45 22.67 -8.33
N ARG A 219 -7.36 21.34 -8.27
CA ARG A 219 -7.04 20.48 -9.43
C ARG A 219 -7.77 19.15 -9.39
N GLN A 220 -8.00 18.55 -10.57
CA GLN A 220 -8.52 17.19 -10.65
C GLN A 220 -7.41 16.20 -10.28
N THR A 221 -7.60 15.45 -9.20
CA THR A 221 -6.59 14.53 -8.67
C THR A 221 -7.05 13.08 -8.80
N LEU A 222 -6.15 12.21 -9.23
CA LEU A 222 -6.25 10.75 -9.13
C LEU A 222 -5.04 10.24 -8.36
N VAL A 223 -5.26 9.72 -7.16
CA VAL A 223 -4.26 9.00 -6.37
C VAL A 223 -4.40 7.51 -6.62
N LEU A 224 -3.28 6.85 -6.92
CA LEU A 224 -3.14 5.41 -6.98
C LEU A 224 -2.17 4.97 -5.89
N ASP A 225 -2.70 4.33 -4.84
CA ASP A 225 -1.89 3.69 -3.81
C ASP A 225 -1.66 2.22 -4.18
N LEU A 226 -0.39 1.82 -4.26
CA LEU A 226 0.02 0.55 -4.84
C LEU A 226 0.17 -0.51 -3.75
N HIS A 227 -0.70 -1.52 -3.80
CA HIS A 227 -0.86 -2.51 -2.75
C HIS A 227 -0.76 -3.95 -3.27
N THR A 228 -0.42 -4.88 -2.39
CA THR A 228 -0.41 -6.31 -2.70
C THR A 228 -0.97 -7.14 -1.54
N GLY A 229 -1.54 -8.30 -1.87
CA GLY A 229 -1.95 -9.29 -0.88
C GLY A 229 -3.39 -9.77 -1.02
N LEU A 230 -4.32 -8.94 -1.52
CA LEU A 230 -5.74 -9.29 -1.59
C LEU A 230 -6.25 -9.50 -3.02
N GLY A 231 -7.16 -10.47 -3.19
CA GLY A 231 -7.78 -10.80 -4.47
C GLY A 231 -7.07 -11.92 -5.26
N PRO A 232 -7.51 -12.19 -6.50
CA PRO A 232 -6.96 -13.26 -7.32
C PRO A 232 -5.51 -13.00 -7.76
N PHE A 233 -4.71 -14.06 -7.86
CA PHE A 233 -3.28 -14.00 -8.18
C PHE A 233 -2.99 -13.15 -9.44
N GLY A 234 -2.30 -12.02 -9.24
CA GLY A 234 -1.86 -11.10 -10.31
C GLY A 234 -2.95 -10.21 -10.92
N HIS A 235 -4.20 -10.24 -10.41
CA HIS A 235 -5.32 -9.55 -11.05
C HIS A 235 -5.22 -8.01 -11.05
N GLY A 236 -4.86 -7.41 -9.92
CA GLY A 236 -4.85 -5.95 -9.75
C GLY A 236 -6.26 -5.35 -9.76
N GLU A 237 -6.97 -5.50 -8.65
CA GLU A 237 -8.27 -4.86 -8.42
C GLU A 237 -8.07 -3.36 -8.14
N LEU A 238 -8.89 -2.51 -8.74
CA LEU A 238 -8.88 -1.07 -8.42
C LEU A 238 -10.02 -0.82 -7.42
N VAL A 239 -9.66 -0.56 -6.17
CA VAL A 239 -10.59 -0.41 -5.06
C VAL A 239 -10.83 1.09 -4.81
N CYS A 240 -12.11 1.47 -4.71
CA CYS A 240 -12.54 2.80 -4.34
C CYS A 240 -13.19 2.74 -2.95
N ASP A 241 -12.47 3.21 -1.93
CA ASP A 241 -12.93 3.25 -0.53
C ASP A 241 -13.77 4.51 -0.20
N HIS A 242 -14.00 5.38 -1.20
CA HIS A 242 -14.91 6.52 -1.08
C HIS A 242 -16.35 6.07 -0.82
N PRO A 243 -17.19 6.87 -0.12
CA PRO A 243 -18.60 6.55 0.05
C PRO A 243 -19.29 6.27 -1.30
N ALA A 244 -20.15 5.25 -1.36
CA ALA A 244 -20.66 4.68 -2.61
C ALA A 244 -21.35 5.69 -3.55
N ASP A 245 -22.02 6.70 -2.98
CA ASP A 245 -22.76 7.73 -3.70
C ASP A 245 -22.00 9.07 -3.79
N SER A 246 -20.73 9.12 -3.41
CA SER A 246 -19.90 10.31 -3.49
C SER A 246 -19.61 10.72 -4.95
N PRO A 247 -19.30 12.00 -5.23
CA PRO A 247 -18.88 12.43 -6.57
C PRO A 247 -17.61 11.70 -7.05
N ALA A 248 -16.68 11.40 -6.14
CA ALA A 248 -15.50 10.60 -6.42
C ALA A 248 -15.84 9.17 -6.87
N SER A 249 -16.73 8.46 -6.16
CA SER A 249 -17.18 7.12 -6.53
C SER A 249 -17.91 7.10 -7.89
N HIS A 250 -18.76 8.09 -8.16
CA HIS A 250 -19.40 8.23 -9.46
C HIS A 250 -18.37 8.45 -10.58
N LYS A 251 -17.38 9.31 -10.36
CA LYS A 251 -16.31 9.55 -11.33
C LYS A 251 -15.42 8.33 -11.53
N ALA A 252 -15.09 7.60 -10.47
CA ALA A 252 -14.31 6.37 -10.55
C ALA A 252 -15.02 5.33 -11.42
N ARG A 253 -16.34 5.11 -11.20
CA ARG A 253 -17.16 4.25 -12.06
C ARG A 253 -17.24 4.77 -13.50
N GLN A 254 -17.29 6.08 -13.72
CA GLN A 254 -17.28 6.64 -15.07
C GLN A 254 -15.95 6.39 -15.79
N TRP A 255 -14.82 6.58 -15.12
CA TRP A 255 -13.49 6.50 -15.72
C TRP A 255 -13.02 5.06 -15.93
N PHE A 256 -13.27 4.21 -14.94
CA PHE A 256 -12.75 2.85 -14.91
C PHE A 256 -13.81 1.79 -15.16
N GLN A 257 -15.10 2.16 -15.19
CA GLN A 257 -16.22 1.27 -15.49
C GLN A 257 -16.16 -0.02 -14.65
N ARG A 258 -16.10 -1.18 -15.31
CA ARG A 258 -16.06 -2.51 -14.67
C ARG A 258 -14.69 -2.84 -14.04
N LEU A 259 -13.71 -1.95 -14.14
CA LEU A 259 -12.38 -2.15 -13.57
C LEU A 259 -12.27 -1.68 -12.12
N VAL A 260 -13.25 -0.90 -11.61
CA VAL A 260 -13.27 -0.40 -10.24
C VAL A 260 -14.32 -1.13 -9.41
N SER A 261 -13.94 -1.53 -8.19
CA SER A 261 -14.81 -2.14 -7.19
C SER A 261 -14.99 -1.19 -6.00
N LEU A 262 -16.12 -1.31 -5.31
CA LEU A 262 -16.40 -0.56 -4.08
C LEU A 262 -16.63 -1.54 -2.91
N PRO A 263 -15.84 -1.47 -1.83
CA PRO A 263 -16.04 -2.31 -0.66
C PRO A 263 -17.42 -2.15 -0.02
N GLU A 264 -17.97 -0.95 -0.02
CA GLU A 264 -19.29 -0.66 0.56
C GLU A 264 -20.44 -1.39 -0.18
N THR A 265 -20.29 -1.71 -1.47
CA THR A 265 -21.30 -2.46 -2.24
C THR A 265 -21.12 -3.98 -2.14
N GLY A 266 -20.08 -4.45 -1.44
CA GLY A 266 -19.76 -5.88 -1.29
C GLY A 266 -19.08 -6.52 -2.49
N ASP A 267 -18.74 -5.73 -3.52
CA ASP A 267 -18.13 -6.21 -4.77
C ASP A 267 -16.59 -6.21 -4.73
N SER A 268 -15.98 -5.87 -3.58
CA SER A 268 -14.52 -5.77 -3.44
C SER A 268 -13.91 -6.92 -2.64
N CYS A 269 -12.63 -7.21 -2.89
CA CYS A 269 -11.83 -8.06 -2.02
C CYS A 269 -11.54 -7.45 -0.63
N SER A 270 -11.75 -6.13 -0.47
CA SER A 270 -11.62 -5.40 0.79
C SER A 270 -12.98 -5.19 1.49
N TYR A 271 -12.97 -4.91 2.79
CA TYR A 271 -14.13 -4.60 3.62
C TYR A 271 -14.08 -3.15 4.10
N PRO A 272 -15.18 -2.57 4.63
CA PRO A 272 -15.10 -1.28 5.31
C PRO A 272 -14.16 -1.34 6.53
N LEU A 273 -13.13 -0.50 6.52
CA LEU A 273 -12.07 -0.44 7.52
C LEU A 273 -12.14 0.87 8.30
N THR A 274 -11.36 0.98 9.38
CA THR A 274 -11.29 2.21 10.20
C THR A 274 -9.87 2.72 10.24
N GLY A 275 -9.70 4.02 10.00
CA GLY A 275 -8.39 4.69 10.06
C GLY A 275 -7.58 4.55 8.77
N LEU A 276 -8.24 4.41 7.62
CA LEU A 276 -7.55 4.34 6.34
C LEU A 276 -6.76 5.63 6.06
N MET A 277 -5.64 5.51 5.34
CA MET A 277 -4.79 6.66 4.99
C MET A 277 -5.44 7.62 4.00
N ASP A 278 -6.37 7.12 3.19
CA ASP A 278 -7.09 7.88 2.18
C ASP A 278 -7.96 9.01 2.78
N TYR A 279 -8.41 8.87 4.02
CA TYR A 279 -9.16 9.89 4.75
C TYR A 279 -8.42 11.23 4.78
N LEU A 280 -7.10 11.20 4.96
CA LEU A 280 -6.26 12.42 4.97
C LEU A 280 -6.32 13.14 3.62
N TRP A 281 -6.45 12.39 2.52
CA TRP A 281 -6.50 12.93 1.17
C TRP A 281 -7.89 13.43 0.80
N HIS A 282 -8.95 12.77 1.27
CA HIS A 282 -10.33 13.14 0.94
C HIS A 282 -10.62 14.60 1.32
N ASP A 283 -10.23 15.01 2.53
CA ASP A 283 -10.47 16.37 3.03
C ASP A 283 -9.64 17.44 2.28
N ALA A 284 -8.49 17.06 1.74
CA ALA A 284 -7.61 17.96 1.01
C ALA A 284 -7.96 18.10 -0.49
N MET A 285 -8.64 17.10 -1.06
CA MET A 285 -9.00 17.06 -2.47
C MET A 285 -10.33 17.77 -2.73
N ARG A 286 -10.58 18.11 -4.01
CA ARG A 286 -11.93 18.38 -4.48
C ARG A 286 -12.85 17.20 -4.17
N ALA A 287 -14.15 17.46 -4.04
CA ALA A 287 -15.17 16.43 -3.81
C ALA A 287 -15.21 15.33 -4.89
N ASP A 288 -14.68 15.62 -6.09
CA ASP A 288 -14.59 14.70 -7.23
C ASP A 288 -13.14 14.26 -7.54
N GLY A 289 -12.21 14.48 -6.61
CA GLY A 289 -10.88 13.87 -6.60
C GLY A 289 -10.96 12.44 -6.08
N MET A 290 -10.13 11.55 -6.64
CA MET A 290 -10.20 10.12 -6.35
C MET A 290 -8.93 9.65 -5.66
N TYR A 291 -9.10 8.86 -4.61
CA TYR A 291 -8.05 8.04 -4.02
C TYR A 291 -8.46 6.59 -4.25
N LEU A 292 -7.67 5.86 -5.03
CA LEU A 292 -7.93 4.49 -5.39
C LEU A 292 -6.75 3.62 -4.98
N THR A 293 -7.06 2.47 -4.41
CA THR A 293 -6.07 1.45 -4.09
C THR A 293 -5.98 0.50 -5.28
N LEU A 294 -4.78 0.29 -5.83
CA LEU A 294 -4.53 -0.73 -6.83
C LEU A 294 -3.92 -1.96 -6.15
N GLU A 295 -4.77 -2.94 -5.86
CA GLU A 295 -4.50 -4.09 -5.00
C GLU A 295 -4.23 -5.34 -5.84
N TYR A 296 -3.01 -5.87 -5.76
CA TYR A 296 -2.59 -7.06 -6.49
C TYR A 296 -2.69 -8.31 -5.64
N GLY A 297 -3.64 -9.19 -6.00
CA GLY A 297 -3.79 -10.47 -5.36
C GLY A 297 -2.56 -11.36 -5.44
N THR A 298 -2.29 -12.05 -4.34
CA THR A 298 -1.20 -13.01 -4.22
C THR A 298 -1.77 -14.36 -3.82
N TYR A 299 -1.89 -14.65 -2.53
CA TYR A 299 -2.32 -15.93 -1.99
C TYR A 299 -3.61 -15.77 -1.15
N PRO A 300 -4.27 -16.87 -0.75
CA PRO A 300 -5.50 -16.79 0.03
C PRO A 300 -5.34 -16.00 1.35
N VAL A 301 -6.40 -15.29 1.74
CA VAL A 301 -6.44 -14.43 2.96
C VAL A 301 -6.01 -15.16 4.23
N MET A 302 -6.33 -16.45 4.38
CA MET A 302 -5.89 -17.21 5.55
C MET A 302 -4.37 -17.35 5.63
N ARG A 303 -3.70 -17.45 4.48
CA ARG A 303 -2.22 -17.43 4.41
C ARG A 303 -1.68 -16.04 4.75
N MET A 304 -2.36 -14.97 4.35
CA MET A 304 -2.01 -13.59 4.75
C MET A 304 -1.99 -13.47 6.27
N LEU A 305 -3.07 -13.90 6.92
CA LEU A 305 -3.19 -13.85 8.37
C LEU A 305 -2.10 -14.69 9.04
N GLU A 306 -1.80 -15.88 8.53
CA GLU A 306 -0.74 -16.74 9.05
C GLU A 306 0.64 -16.06 9.01
N VAL A 307 1.07 -15.55 7.86
CA VAL A 307 2.40 -14.91 7.74
C VAL A 307 2.51 -13.64 8.58
N LEU A 308 1.42 -12.86 8.68
CA LEU A 308 1.38 -11.68 9.54
C LEU A 308 1.44 -12.05 11.03
N ARG A 309 0.76 -13.11 11.46
CA ARG A 309 0.83 -13.61 12.83
C ARG A 309 2.25 -14.03 13.20
N HIS A 310 2.93 -14.77 12.34
CA HIS A 310 4.31 -15.18 12.60
C HIS A 310 5.27 -13.99 12.66
N ASP A 311 5.13 -13.00 11.77
CA ASP A 311 5.92 -11.76 11.80
C ASP A 311 5.71 -11.00 13.10
N HIS A 312 4.47 -10.69 13.46
CA HIS A 312 4.17 -9.95 14.68
C HIS A 312 4.58 -10.70 15.95
N TRP A 313 4.37 -12.02 16.00
CA TRP A 313 4.79 -12.84 17.13
C TRP A 313 6.31 -12.80 17.30
N LEU A 314 7.07 -12.93 16.21
CA LEU A 314 8.54 -12.89 16.24
C LEU A 314 9.04 -11.56 16.81
N TYR A 315 8.47 -10.43 16.38
CA TYR A 315 8.83 -9.10 16.91
C TYR A 315 8.33 -8.85 18.34
N ALA A 316 7.24 -9.52 18.76
CA ALA A 316 6.77 -9.44 20.14
C ALA A 316 7.72 -10.13 21.14
N GLN A 317 8.57 -11.06 20.68
CA GLN A 317 9.62 -11.68 21.50
C GLN A 317 10.85 -10.78 21.70
N GLY A 318 10.91 -9.63 21.04
CA GLY A 318 12.05 -8.71 21.04
C GLY A 318 12.62 -8.50 19.63
N ALA A 319 13.83 -7.94 19.56
CA ALA A 319 14.52 -7.75 18.28
C ALA A 319 14.84 -9.13 17.65
N PRO A 320 14.34 -9.44 16.45
CA PRO A 320 14.59 -10.74 15.84
C PRO A 320 16.06 -10.97 15.51
N ASP A 321 16.59 -12.15 15.83
CA ASP A 321 17.91 -12.59 15.37
C ASP A 321 17.79 -13.28 14.01
N PHE A 322 18.07 -12.52 12.94
CA PHE A 322 18.03 -13.01 11.56
C PHE A 322 19.18 -13.97 11.19
N SER A 323 20.05 -14.36 12.13
CA SER A 323 20.94 -15.52 11.96
C SER A 323 20.22 -16.85 12.20
N THR A 324 19.06 -16.83 12.87
CA THR A 324 18.26 -18.03 13.15
C THR A 324 17.40 -18.43 11.95
N GLU A 325 17.19 -19.75 11.79
CA GLU A 325 16.34 -20.31 10.73
C GLU A 325 14.88 -19.84 10.84
N LEU A 326 14.36 -19.73 12.06
CA LEU A 326 13.00 -19.25 12.31
C LEU A 326 12.78 -17.83 11.79
N ALA A 327 13.65 -16.88 12.17
CA ALA A 327 13.52 -15.50 11.75
C ALA A 327 13.67 -15.33 10.23
N GLN A 328 14.57 -16.11 9.61
CA GLN A 328 14.73 -16.15 8.17
C GLN A 328 13.48 -16.69 7.46
N SER A 329 12.92 -17.80 7.94
CA SER A 329 11.71 -18.39 7.37
C SER A 329 10.53 -17.42 7.43
N VAL A 330 10.29 -16.79 8.58
CA VAL A 330 9.20 -15.82 8.75
C VAL A 330 9.33 -14.65 7.77
N ARG A 331 10.54 -14.08 7.64
CA ARG A 331 10.80 -13.00 6.69
C ARG A 331 10.62 -13.45 5.24
N THR A 332 11.11 -14.64 4.88
CA THR A 332 10.97 -15.19 3.53
C THR A 332 9.51 -15.46 3.18
N ASP A 333 8.72 -16.02 4.09
CA ASP A 333 7.30 -16.31 3.87
C ASP A 333 6.48 -15.02 3.72
N LEU A 334 6.78 -14.01 4.54
CA LEU A 334 6.14 -12.69 4.44
C LEU A 334 6.49 -12.01 3.12
N GLY A 335 7.77 -12.02 2.74
CA GLY A 335 8.26 -11.48 1.47
C GLY A 335 7.64 -12.19 0.26
N GLU A 336 7.57 -13.51 0.26
CA GLU A 336 6.92 -14.27 -0.81
C GLU A 336 5.41 -14.00 -0.86
N PHE A 337 4.74 -13.81 0.28
CA PHE A 337 3.31 -13.50 0.30
C PHE A 337 3.01 -12.15 -0.37
N PHE A 338 3.75 -11.09 -0.01
CA PHE A 338 3.48 -9.73 -0.48
C PHE A 338 4.26 -9.33 -1.75
N ASN A 339 5.32 -10.05 -2.10
CA ASN A 339 6.08 -9.84 -3.33
C ASN A 339 6.52 -11.18 -3.96
N PRO A 340 5.56 -11.97 -4.50
CA PRO A 340 5.87 -13.25 -5.12
C PRO A 340 7.02 -13.15 -6.13
N ALA A 341 8.00 -14.07 -6.03
CA ALA A 341 9.14 -14.10 -6.94
C ALA A 341 8.77 -14.61 -8.35
N ARG A 342 7.56 -15.14 -8.53
CA ARG A 342 7.11 -15.72 -9.81
C ARG A 342 7.03 -14.65 -10.90
N ALA A 343 7.74 -14.88 -12.00
CA ALA A 343 7.76 -13.97 -13.15
C ALA A 343 6.36 -13.65 -13.70
N LEU A 344 5.48 -14.66 -13.80
CA LEU A 344 4.10 -14.46 -14.25
C LEU A 344 3.35 -13.42 -13.40
N TRP A 345 3.48 -13.49 -12.07
CA TRP A 345 2.83 -12.51 -11.18
C TRP A 345 3.37 -11.11 -11.42
N ARG A 346 4.70 -10.99 -11.47
CA ARG A 346 5.40 -9.73 -11.67
C ARG A 346 5.06 -9.06 -13.00
N GLU A 347 4.90 -9.86 -14.06
CA GLU A 347 4.44 -9.40 -15.37
C GLU A 347 2.98 -8.91 -15.34
N CYS A 348 2.09 -9.66 -14.68
CA CYS A 348 0.69 -9.25 -14.51
C CYS A 348 0.57 -7.91 -13.77
N VAL A 349 1.32 -7.73 -12.67
CA VAL A 349 1.36 -6.48 -11.90
C VAL A 349 1.73 -5.30 -12.80
N LEU A 350 2.84 -5.38 -13.54
CA LEU A 350 3.29 -4.28 -14.40
C LEU A 350 2.32 -4.02 -15.56
N LEU A 351 1.81 -5.06 -16.20
CA LEU A 351 0.84 -4.90 -17.29
C LEU A 351 -0.41 -4.17 -16.80
N ARG A 352 -0.95 -4.60 -15.65
CA ARG A 352 -2.16 -4.03 -15.08
C ARG A 352 -1.93 -2.61 -14.57
N ALA A 353 -0.78 -2.33 -13.95
CA ALA A 353 -0.39 -0.96 -13.57
C ALA A 353 -0.42 -0.02 -14.77
N ARG A 354 0.21 -0.42 -15.89
CA ARG A 354 0.25 0.36 -17.13
C ARG A 354 -1.15 0.64 -17.67
N GLN A 355 -2.06 -0.34 -17.62
CA GLN A 355 -3.44 -0.17 -18.04
C GLN A 355 -4.16 0.88 -17.19
N VAL A 356 -4.10 0.75 -15.86
CA VAL A 356 -4.78 1.66 -14.93
C VAL A 356 -4.21 3.08 -15.03
N ILE A 357 -2.88 3.22 -15.00
CA ILE A 357 -2.19 4.51 -15.14
C ILE A 357 -2.56 5.18 -16.45
N ARG A 358 -2.50 4.45 -17.57
CA ARG A 358 -2.85 4.98 -18.90
C ARG A 358 -4.31 5.41 -18.99
N THR A 359 -5.24 4.63 -18.42
CA THR A 359 -6.66 4.99 -18.40
C THR A 359 -6.88 6.25 -17.58
N GLY A 360 -6.37 6.30 -16.34
CA GLY A 360 -6.46 7.48 -15.48
C GLY A 360 -5.86 8.74 -16.12
N TRP A 361 -4.69 8.60 -16.75
CA TRP A 361 -4.04 9.66 -17.51
C TRP A 361 -4.93 10.24 -18.62
N ARG A 362 -5.54 9.36 -19.43
CA ARG A 362 -6.42 9.78 -20.53
C ARG A 362 -7.65 10.51 -20.00
N CYS A 363 -8.28 9.98 -18.96
CA CYS A 363 -9.46 10.60 -18.37
C CYS A 363 -9.15 11.95 -17.72
N LEU A 364 -7.97 12.11 -17.08
CA LEU A 364 -7.49 13.40 -16.59
C LEU A 364 -7.37 14.44 -17.72
N LEU A 365 -6.97 14.03 -18.91
CA LEU A 365 -6.91 14.90 -20.10
C LEU A 365 -8.26 15.11 -20.79
N GLY A 366 -9.36 14.62 -20.22
CA GLY A 366 -10.69 14.71 -20.83
C GLY A 366 -10.86 13.84 -22.09
N MET A 367 -9.97 12.87 -22.30
CA MET A 367 -10.08 11.89 -23.37
C MET A 367 -10.94 10.70 -22.93
N ASP A 368 -11.55 10.00 -23.89
CA ASP A 368 -12.30 8.77 -23.60
C ASP A 368 -11.42 7.74 -22.88
N ALA A 369 -12.01 7.12 -21.85
CA ALA A 369 -11.43 6.00 -21.14
C ALA A 369 -11.04 4.91 -22.15
N ALA A 370 -9.85 4.30 -21.97
CA ALA A 370 -9.40 3.21 -22.83
C ALA A 370 -10.04 1.85 -22.45
N VAL A 371 -11.24 1.89 -21.85
CA VAL A 371 -11.93 0.76 -21.19
C VAL A 371 -13.11 0.29 -22.02
#